data_AF-A0A917PW35-F1
#
_entry.id   AF-A0A917PW35-F1
#
_cell.length_a   1.000
_cell.length_b   1.000
_cell.length_c   1.000
_cell.angle_alpha   90.00
_cell.angle_beta   90.00
_cell.angle_gamma   90.00
#
_symmetry.space_group_name_H-M   'P 1'
#
loop_
_entity.id
_entity.type
_entity.pdbx_description
1 polymer ?
#
loop_
_entity_poly.entity_id
_entity_poly.type
_entity_poly.pdbx_seq_one_letter_code
_entity_poly.pdbx_strand_id
1 'polypeptide(L)' 'MMGALPVLILIAIVVTVMEVFVAFYLIKKHGMKMWQTLYTSLPVVVIVWIAAFIYS' A
#
# COMPACT_ATOMS: atom_id res chain seq x y z
N MET A 1 17.40 -20.25 7.41
CA MET A 1 16.81 -19.17 6.57
C MET A 1 15.47 -19.63 5.99
N MET A 2 14.54 -20.04 6.84
CA MET A 2 13.13 -20.32 6.53
C MET A 2 12.33 -19.53 7.56
N GLY A 3 11.74 -18.39 7.20
CA GLY A 3 10.96 -17.61 8.18
C GLY A 3 10.55 -16.19 7.78
N ALA A 4 11.22 -15.55 6.82
CA ALA A 4 10.90 -14.15 6.45
C ALA A 4 9.85 -14.02 5.34
N LEU A 5 9.73 -15.02 4.47
CA LEU A 5 8.80 -15.05 3.33
C LEU A 5 7.33 -14.79 3.70
N PRO A 6 6.75 -15.46 4.72
CA PRO A 6 5.33 -15.25 5.04
C PRO A 6 5.06 -13.86 5.63
N VAL A 7 6.01 -13.27 6.34
CA VAL A 7 5.82 -11.99 7.03
C VAL A 7 5.80 -10.83 6.04
N LEU A 8 6.66 -10.83 5.02
CA LEU A 8 6.71 -9.77 4.02
C LEU A 8 5.45 -9.70 3.17
N ILE A 9 4.91 -10.86 2.77
CA ILE A 9 3.64 -10.94 2.04
C ILE A 9 2.49 -10.46 2.93
N LEU A 10 2.49 -10.84 4.22
CA LEU A 10 1.49 -10.38 5.17
C LEU A 10 1.53 -8.85 5.33
N ILE A 11 2.74 -8.27 5.46
CA ILE A 11 2.94 -6.82 5.54
C ILE A 11 2.45 -6.13 4.28
N ALA A 12 2.77 -6.66 3.09
CA ALA A 12 2.32 -6.09 1.82
C ALA A 12 0.78 -6.05 1.71
N ILE A 13 0.09 -7.11 2.15
CA ILE A 13 -1.37 -7.16 2.19
C ILE A 13 -1.92 -6.11 3.16
N VAL A 14 -1.39 -6.05 4.39
CA VAL A 14 -1.85 -5.10 5.41
C VAL A 14 -1.67 -3.65 4.96
N VAL A 15 -0.52 -3.32 4.39
CA VAL A 15 -0.25 -1.96 3.88
C VAL A 15 -1.19 -1.62 2.72
N THR A 16 -1.43 -2.55 1.80
CA THR A 16 -2.38 -2.35 0.69
C THR A 16 -3.79 -2.03 1.22
N VAL A 17 -4.26 -2.77 2.23
CA VAL A 17 -5.57 -2.51 2.86
C VAL A 17 -5.61 -1.14 3.52
N MET A 18 -4.57 -0.79 4.28
CA MET A 18 -4.44 0.52 4.93
C MET A 18 -4.47 1.67 3.91
N GLU A 19 -3.79 1.53 2.79
CA GLU A 19 -3.80 2.55 1.72
C GLU A 19 -5.18 2.73 1.11
N VAL A 20 -5.95 1.67 0.91
CA VAL A 20 -7.35 1.78 0.45
C VAL A 20 -8.18 2.59 1.44
N PHE A 21 -8.00 2.38 2.75
CA PHE A 21 -8.67 3.17 3.78
C PHE A 21 -8.21 4.63 3.78
N VAL A 22 -6.92 4.90 3.64
CA VAL A 22 -6.37 6.26 3.54
C VAL A 22 -6.91 6.97 2.30
N ALA A 23 -6.93 6.29 1.16
CA ALA A 23 -7.48 6.84 -0.07
C ALA A 23 -8.98 7.18 0.10
N PHE A 24 -9.75 6.26 0.68
CA PHE A 24 -11.17 6.51 0.97
C PHE A 24 -11.37 7.68 1.94
N TYR A 25 -10.53 7.78 2.97
CA TYR A 25 -10.54 8.88 3.93
C TYR A 25 -10.22 10.23 3.28
N LEU A 26 -9.20 10.29 2.41
CA LEU A 26 -8.83 11.51 1.69
C LEU A 26 -9.93 11.96 0.72
N ILE A 27 -10.56 11.03 0.01
CA ILE A 27 -11.70 11.33 -0.87
C ILE A 27 -12.86 11.89 -0.03
N LYS A 28 -13.20 11.21 1.08
CA LYS A 28 -14.37 11.56 1.89
C LYS A 28 -14.19 12.85 2.70
N LYS A 29 -12.99 13.10 3.24
CA LYS A 29 -12.74 14.20 4.17
C LYS A 29 -12.12 15.44 3.53
N HIS A 30 -11.28 15.26 2.51
CA HIS A 30 -10.64 16.37 1.80
C HIS A 30 -11.28 16.68 0.44
N GLY A 31 -12.31 15.93 0.02
CA GLY A 31 -12.97 16.13 -1.27
C GLY A 31 -12.02 15.93 -2.46
N MET A 32 -10.90 15.21 -2.25
CA MET A 32 -9.90 14.99 -3.28
C MET A 32 -10.50 14.18 -4.43
N LYS A 33 -10.22 14.61 -5.66
CA LYS A 33 -10.60 13.87 -6.87
C LYS A 33 -9.89 12.52 -6.87
N MET A 34 -10.61 11.47 -7.26
CA MET A 34 -10.14 10.07 -7.23
C MET A 34 -8.75 9.88 -7.86
N TRP A 35 -8.47 10.58 -8.97
CA TRP A 35 -7.17 10.57 -9.64
C TRP A 35 -6.01 11.10 -8.78
N GLN A 36 -6.24 12.17 -8.01
CA GLN A 36 -5.24 12.76 -7.13
C GLN A 36 -4.92 11.85 -5.94
N THR A 37 -5.95 11.18 -5.41
CA THR A 37 -5.80 10.20 -4.35
C THR A 37 -5.06 8.95 -4.83
N LEU A 38 -5.37 8.48 -6.04
CA LEU A 38 -4.66 7.39 -6.70
C LEU A 38 -3.18 7.72 -6.88
N TYR A 39 -2.84 8.92 -7.38
CA TYR A 39 -1.44 9.34 -7.55
C TYR A 39 -0.66 9.44 -6.24
N THR A 40 -1.34 9.72 -5.13
CA THR A 40 -0.70 9.82 -3.81
C THR A 40 -0.43 8.43 -3.21
N SER A 41 -1.29 7.45 -3.52
CA SER A 41 -1.22 6.09 -2.98
C SER A 41 -0.34 5.18 -3.87
N LEU A 42 -0.40 5.33 -5.19
CA LEU A 42 0.36 4.53 -6.15
C LEU A 42 1.86 4.34 -5.81
N PRO A 43 2.63 5.39 -5.48
CA PRO A 43 4.05 5.22 -5.17
C PRO A 43 4.30 4.39 -3.91
N VAL A 44 3.42 4.48 -2.89
CA VAL A 44 3.56 3.70 -1.64
C VAL A 44 3.31 2.22 -1.91
N VAL A 45 2.23 1.87 -2.61
CA VAL A 45 1.93 0.48 -3.02
C VAL A 45 3.10 -0.10 -3.80
N VAL A 46 3.61 0.64 -4.79
CA VAL A 46 4.70 0.18 -5.67
C VAL A 46 5.99 -0.07 -4.88
N ILE A 47 6.37 0.84 -3.97
CA ILE A 47 7.58 0.69 -3.14
C ILE A 47 7.47 -0.55 -2.24
N VAL A 48 6.30 -0.77 -1.63
CA VAL A 48 6.07 -1.90 -0.71
C VAL A 48 6.14 -3.23 -1.45
N TRP A 49 5.58 -3.32 -2.67
CA TRP A 49 5.65 -4.52 -3.48
C TRP A 49 7.06 -4.80 -4.02
N ILE A 50 7.79 -3.76 -4.42
CA ILE A 50 9.20 -3.90 -4.82
C ILE A 50 10.04 -4.39 -3.64
N ALA A 51 9.86 -3.80 -2.46
CA ALA A 51 10.55 -4.26 -1.25
C ALA A 51 10.19 -5.71 -0.91
N ALA A 52 8.91 -6.08 -0.98
CA ALA A 52 8.49 -7.46 -0.77
C ALA A 52 9.13 -8.43 -1.78
N PHE A 53 9.27 -8.04 -3.06
CA PHE A 53 9.90 -8.88 -4.09
C PHE A 53 11.42 -9.01 -3.93
N ILE A 54 12.11 -7.94 -3.51
CA ILE A 54 13.58 -7.96 -3.35
C ILE A 54 14.00 -8.79 -2.13
N TYR A 55 13.19 -8.77 -1.07
CA TYR A 55 13.47 -9.46 0.19
C TYR A 55 12.75 -10.82 0.33
N SER A 56 11.97 -11.22 -0.67
CA SER A 56 11.40 -12.55 -0.83
C SER A 56 12.29 -13.47 -1.66
#